data_AF-A0A6G0WPA1-F1
#
_entry.id   AF-A0A6G0WPA1-F1
#
_cell.length_a   1.000
_cell.length_b   1.000
_cell.length_c   1.000
_cell.angle_alpha   90.00
_cell.angle_beta   90.00
_cell.angle_gamma   90.00
#
_symmetry.space_group_name_H-M   'P 1'
#
loop_
_entity.id
_entity.type
_entity.pdbx_description
1 polymer ?
#
loop_
_entity_poly.entity_id
_entity_poly.type
_entity_poly.pdbx_seq_one_letter_code
_entity_poly.pdbx_strand_id
1 'polypeptide(L)'
;MQIAPTEPPPSKVVKSGIDSILSTKWIWLSILCFAMFKHAIITLYLTTQGILNATQDDAEKRAGYVYKAKTVALVFFVLSLLHICSIFHICWRLRCKAKPLKRPSKPLAQVKVHPKASTTGGGQASSFRWTMSYSNLIVLFNLVEIMCQSYEAIEFAAKVPDRTIVGLYVFLVVLHAVLTPLLFVFRHSVAKVLLTNVVLSWISLALSSLIHFFALIVPLLYYKFVDSNVAKEPLWLTKFVLYVQYNTVTTPVDFGAKSVMQLGALVTLWRLQATFRYRYTLCAEVWVWVDGFTGEQLVSVTQINLASALSLATTISEEDMALDQVPVRYDLVQPEVFM
;
A
#
# COMPACT_ATOMS: atom_id res chain seq x y z
N MET A 1 -62.66 6.13 -28.07
CA MET A 1 -61.22 6.38 -28.31
C MET A 1 -60.47 5.78 -27.14
N GLN A 2 -59.93 4.58 -27.32
CA GLN A 2 -59.39 3.72 -26.26
C GLN A 2 -57.86 3.88 -26.31
N ILE A 3 -57.28 4.51 -25.30
CA ILE A 3 -55.83 4.78 -25.23
C ILE A 3 -55.15 3.48 -24.79
N ALA A 4 -54.38 2.89 -25.70
CA ALA A 4 -53.60 1.68 -25.42
C ALA A 4 -52.48 1.99 -24.39
N PRO A 5 -52.18 1.07 -23.46
CA PRO A 5 -51.10 1.26 -22.51
C PRO A 5 -49.76 1.09 -23.22
N THR A 6 -48.96 2.15 -23.22
CA THR A 6 -47.56 2.14 -23.66
C THR A 6 -46.72 1.31 -22.70
N GLU A 7 -46.15 0.21 -23.20
CA GLU A 7 -45.17 -0.59 -22.47
C GLU A 7 -43.95 0.25 -22.07
N PRO A 8 -43.44 0.12 -20.83
CA PRO A 8 -42.22 0.80 -20.42
C PRO A 8 -41.00 0.20 -21.15
N PRO A 9 -40.02 1.03 -21.54
CA PRO A 9 -38.85 0.56 -22.28
C PRO A 9 -37.99 -0.40 -21.44
N PRO A 10 -37.34 -1.40 -22.06
CA PRO A 10 -36.55 -2.40 -21.36
C PRO A 10 -35.38 -1.78 -20.59
N SER A 11 -35.22 -2.24 -19.35
CA SER A 11 -34.32 -1.77 -18.30
C SER A 11 -32.83 -1.85 -18.68
N LYS A 12 -32.25 -0.72 -19.09
CA LYS A 12 -30.78 -0.55 -19.29
C LYS A 12 -29.95 -0.59 -17.99
N VAL A 13 -30.58 -0.73 -16.83
CA VAL A 13 -29.96 -0.55 -15.50
C VAL A 13 -29.11 -1.76 -15.06
N VAL A 14 -29.36 -2.96 -15.59
CA VAL A 14 -28.69 -4.19 -15.10
C VAL A 14 -27.26 -4.35 -15.63
N LYS A 15 -26.96 -3.87 -16.86
CA LYS A 15 -25.61 -3.99 -17.44
C LYS A 15 -24.55 -3.16 -16.70
N SER A 16 -24.90 -1.98 -16.17
CA SER A 16 -23.94 -1.12 -15.47
C SER A 16 -23.44 -1.69 -14.14
N GLY A 17 -24.23 -2.54 -13.48
CA GLY A 17 -23.86 -3.17 -12.21
C GLY A 17 -22.75 -4.20 -12.36
N ILE A 18 -22.87 -5.11 -13.33
CA ILE A 18 -21.93 -6.21 -13.56
C ILE A 18 -20.55 -5.70 -14.00
N ASP A 19 -20.52 -4.71 -14.89
CA ASP A 19 -19.27 -4.09 -15.36
C ASP A 19 -18.51 -3.38 -14.22
N SER A 20 -19.24 -2.78 -13.26
CA SER A 20 -18.65 -2.10 -12.09
C SER A 20 -18.03 -3.09 -11.08
N ILE A 21 -18.66 -4.25 -10.87
CA ILE A 21 -18.19 -5.30 -9.98
C ILE A 21 -16.96 -6.00 -10.56
N LEU A 22 -17.00 -6.31 -11.86
CA LEU A 22 -15.89 -6.95 -12.58
C LEU A 22 -14.66 -6.03 -12.59
N SER A 23 -14.84 -4.75 -12.91
CA SER A 23 -13.79 -3.72 -12.87
C SER A 23 -13.13 -3.63 -11.49
N THR A 24 -13.92 -3.70 -10.41
CA THR A 24 -13.41 -3.60 -9.04
C THR A 24 -12.55 -4.80 -8.63
N LYS A 25 -12.87 -6.02 -9.08
CA LYS A 25 -12.06 -7.23 -8.83
C LYS A 25 -10.69 -7.15 -9.52
N TRP A 26 -10.67 -6.71 -10.79
CA TRP A 26 -9.43 -6.56 -11.55
C TRP A 26 -8.50 -5.53 -10.93
N ILE A 27 -9.03 -4.37 -10.54
CA ILE A 27 -8.24 -3.34 -9.86
C ILE A 27 -7.59 -3.91 -8.58
N TRP A 28 -8.36 -4.61 -7.75
CA TRP A 28 -7.80 -5.22 -6.54
C TRP A 28 -6.72 -6.26 -6.84
N LEU A 29 -6.95 -7.12 -7.83
CA LEU A 29 -5.94 -8.10 -8.25
C LEU A 29 -4.68 -7.40 -8.74
N SER A 30 -4.81 -6.32 -9.52
CA SER A 30 -3.67 -5.53 -9.99
C SER A 30 -2.87 -4.91 -8.83
N ILE A 31 -3.54 -4.32 -7.83
CA ILE A 31 -2.84 -3.79 -6.65
C ILE A 31 -2.18 -4.90 -5.83
N LEU A 32 -2.82 -6.06 -5.71
CA LEU A 32 -2.27 -7.20 -5.03
C LEU A 32 -1.02 -7.72 -5.74
N CYS A 33 -1.09 -7.92 -7.06
CA CYS A 33 0.05 -8.30 -7.89
C CYS A 33 1.19 -7.29 -7.77
N PHE A 34 0.87 -5.99 -7.81
CA PHE A 34 1.84 -4.93 -7.61
C PHE A 34 2.48 -4.97 -6.21
N ALA A 35 1.69 -5.16 -5.15
CA ALA A 35 2.22 -5.28 -3.80
C ALA A 35 3.17 -6.47 -3.64
N MET A 36 2.78 -7.63 -4.18
CA MET A 36 3.59 -8.84 -4.20
C MET A 36 4.89 -8.62 -4.98
N PHE A 37 4.81 -8.02 -6.16
CA PHE A 37 5.95 -7.66 -6.99
C PHE A 37 6.91 -6.71 -6.25
N LYS A 38 6.39 -5.65 -5.63
CA LYS A 38 7.18 -4.70 -4.84
C LYS A 38 7.91 -5.40 -3.69
N HIS A 39 7.23 -6.23 -2.90
CA HIS A 39 7.89 -6.99 -1.84
C HIS A 39 8.95 -7.95 -2.40
N ALA A 40 8.70 -8.61 -3.52
CA ALA A 40 9.65 -9.55 -4.12
C ALA A 40 10.94 -8.84 -4.57
N ILE A 41 10.84 -7.73 -5.30
CA ILE A 41 12.01 -6.95 -5.75
C ILE A 41 12.81 -6.43 -4.55
N ILE A 42 12.14 -5.88 -3.53
CA ILE A 42 12.84 -5.38 -2.34
C ILE A 42 13.50 -6.51 -1.57
N THR A 43 12.84 -7.67 -1.43
CA THR A 43 13.40 -8.86 -0.79
C THR A 43 14.67 -9.31 -1.51
N LEU A 44 14.64 -9.41 -2.84
CA LEU A 44 15.79 -9.78 -3.65
C LEU A 44 16.93 -8.78 -3.47
N TYR A 45 16.64 -7.48 -3.61
CA TYR A 45 17.61 -6.42 -3.41
C TYR A 45 18.26 -6.47 -2.02
N LEU A 46 17.48 -6.55 -0.94
CA LEU A 46 18.00 -6.57 0.42
C LEU A 46 18.77 -7.85 0.73
N THR A 47 18.35 -8.98 0.19
CA THR A 47 19.07 -10.25 0.34
C THR A 47 20.41 -10.19 -0.37
N THR A 48 20.45 -9.67 -1.60
CA THR A 48 21.71 -9.44 -2.33
C THR A 48 22.63 -8.51 -1.55
N GLN A 49 22.12 -7.38 -1.06
CA GLN A 49 22.92 -6.45 -0.26
C GLN A 49 23.40 -7.08 1.05
N GLY A 50 22.57 -7.86 1.72
CA GLY A 50 22.94 -8.60 2.93
C GLY A 50 24.06 -9.60 2.67
N ILE A 51 23.97 -10.36 1.57
CA ILE A 51 25.02 -11.30 1.15
C ILE A 51 26.32 -10.54 0.85
N LEU A 52 26.27 -9.50 0.02
CA LEU A 52 27.46 -8.71 -0.34
C LEU A 52 28.17 -8.18 0.91
N ASN A 53 27.45 -7.56 1.84
CA ASN A 53 28.04 -7.04 3.08
C ASN A 53 28.54 -8.16 4.02
N ALA A 54 28.00 -9.37 3.94
CA ALA A 54 28.45 -10.51 4.74
C ALA A 54 29.70 -11.20 4.14
N THR A 55 29.85 -11.19 2.81
CA THR A 55 30.90 -11.93 2.10
C THR A 55 32.11 -11.09 1.72
N GLN A 56 32.05 -9.76 1.84
CA GLN A 56 33.19 -8.89 1.53
C GLN A 56 34.43 -9.25 2.35
N ASP A 57 35.58 -9.29 1.68
CA ASP A 57 36.87 -9.48 2.34
C ASP A 57 37.36 -8.17 3.02
N ASP A 58 38.45 -8.24 3.78
CA ASP A 58 38.95 -7.07 4.51
C ASP A 58 39.64 -6.03 3.61
N ALA A 59 40.05 -6.41 2.41
CA ALA A 59 40.62 -5.49 1.43
C ALA A 59 39.51 -4.66 0.77
N GLU A 60 38.43 -5.32 0.35
CA GLU A 60 37.21 -4.73 -0.20
C GLU A 60 36.52 -3.82 0.82
N LYS A 61 36.42 -4.24 2.09
CA LYS A 61 35.85 -3.38 3.15
C LYS A 61 36.61 -2.08 3.31
N ARG A 62 37.95 -2.15 3.23
CA ARG A 62 38.82 -0.97 3.35
C ARG A 62 38.75 -0.09 2.10
N ALA A 63 38.74 -0.69 0.91
CA ALA A 63 38.63 0.03 -0.35
C ALA A 63 37.25 0.71 -0.54
N GLY A 64 36.19 0.11 0.01
CA GLY A 64 34.82 0.62 -0.05
C GLY A 64 34.39 1.48 1.13
N TYR A 65 35.26 1.72 2.12
CA TYR A 65 34.94 2.44 3.37
C TYR A 65 33.67 1.91 4.05
N VAL A 66 33.53 0.57 4.12
CA VAL A 66 32.28 -0.08 4.52
C VAL A 66 32.01 0.08 6.01
N TYR A 67 30.90 0.71 6.35
CA TYR A 67 30.47 0.91 7.74
C TYR A 67 29.87 -0.37 8.32
N LYS A 68 30.54 -0.93 9.34
CA LYS A 68 30.04 -2.06 10.15
C LYS A 68 29.32 -3.15 9.34
N ALA A 69 30.00 -3.68 8.31
CA ALA A 69 29.42 -4.59 7.31
C ALA A 69 28.54 -5.71 7.89
N LYS A 70 28.99 -6.38 8.97
CA LYS A 70 28.21 -7.44 9.65
C LYS A 70 26.88 -6.96 10.23
N THR A 71 26.87 -5.76 10.84
CA THR A 71 25.65 -5.15 11.39
C THR A 71 24.69 -4.75 10.28
N VAL A 72 25.20 -4.14 9.21
CA VAL A 72 24.41 -3.77 8.04
C VAL A 72 23.78 -5.00 7.40
N ALA A 73 24.57 -6.06 7.19
CA ALA A 73 24.10 -7.33 6.65
C ALA A 73 22.97 -7.92 7.49
N LEU A 74 23.14 -7.98 8.82
CA LEU A 74 22.11 -8.47 9.73
C LEU A 74 20.79 -7.69 9.59
N VAL A 75 20.86 -6.36 9.58
CA VAL A 75 19.65 -5.53 9.48
C VAL A 75 18.99 -5.69 8.10
N PHE A 76 19.74 -5.79 7.02
CA PHE A 76 19.18 -6.04 5.70
C PHE A 76 18.53 -7.43 5.59
N PHE A 77 19.08 -8.46 6.24
CA PHE A 77 18.42 -9.75 6.35
C PHE A 77 17.13 -9.69 7.15
N VAL A 78 17.10 -8.95 8.27
CA VAL A 78 15.88 -8.74 9.06
C VAL A 78 14.82 -8.01 8.24
N LEU A 79 15.18 -6.93 7.55
CA LEU A 79 14.26 -6.21 6.67
C LEU A 79 13.75 -7.12 5.54
N SER A 80 14.63 -7.88 4.89
CA SER A 80 14.27 -8.88 3.87
C SER A 80 13.24 -9.89 4.41
N LEU A 81 13.47 -10.43 5.61
CA LEU A 81 12.55 -11.35 6.26
C LEU A 81 11.18 -10.70 6.53
N LEU A 82 11.14 -9.43 6.93
CA LEU A 82 9.87 -8.70 7.10
C LEU A 82 9.08 -8.60 5.78
N HIS A 83 9.75 -8.40 4.64
CA HIS A 83 9.08 -8.42 3.33
C HIS A 83 8.58 -9.84 2.97
N ILE A 84 9.35 -10.89 3.26
CA ILE A 84 8.92 -12.30 3.07
C ILE A 84 7.70 -12.62 3.94
N CYS A 85 7.74 -12.26 5.23
CA CYS A 85 6.62 -12.44 6.14
C CYS A 85 5.37 -11.69 5.66
N SER A 86 5.55 -10.49 5.09
CA SER A 86 4.46 -9.72 4.49
C SER A 86 3.83 -10.45 3.29
N ILE A 87 4.66 -10.99 2.39
CA ILE A 87 4.22 -11.84 1.27
C ILE A 87 3.44 -13.05 1.79
N PHE A 88 4.00 -13.77 2.77
CA PHE A 88 3.36 -14.95 3.33
C PHE A 88 2.02 -14.61 3.97
N HIS A 89 1.94 -13.51 4.72
CA HIS A 89 0.72 -13.03 5.33
C HIS A 89 -0.35 -12.64 4.29
N ILE A 90 0.05 -12.03 3.16
CA ILE A 90 -0.85 -11.76 2.03
C ILE A 90 -1.37 -13.09 1.46
N CYS A 91 -0.49 -14.01 1.09
CA CYS A 91 -0.84 -15.32 0.53
C CYS A 91 -1.74 -16.15 1.47
N TRP A 92 -1.42 -16.17 2.76
CA TRP A 92 -2.20 -16.85 3.79
C TRP A 92 -3.63 -16.32 3.83
N ARG A 93 -3.79 -14.99 3.85
CA ARG A 93 -5.13 -14.37 3.85
C ARG A 93 -5.93 -14.71 2.61
N LEU A 94 -5.30 -14.76 1.43
CA LEU A 94 -5.96 -15.15 0.19
C LEU A 94 -6.49 -16.58 0.27
N ARG A 95 -5.69 -17.50 0.81
CA ARG A 95 -6.08 -18.91 1.00
C ARG A 95 -7.18 -19.08 2.05
N CYS A 96 -7.12 -18.37 3.17
CA CYS A 96 -8.14 -18.47 4.22
C CYS A 96 -9.52 -17.95 3.78
N LYS A 97 -9.57 -16.91 2.94
CA LYS A 97 -10.83 -16.38 2.39
C LYS A 97 -11.43 -17.24 1.28
N ALA A 98 -10.66 -18.15 0.68
CA ALA A 98 -11.14 -19.09 -0.33
C ALA A 98 -11.91 -20.28 0.26
N LYS A 99 -12.00 -20.40 1.59
CA LYS A 99 -12.91 -21.36 2.22
C LYS A 99 -14.32 -20.79 2.10
N PRO A 100 -15.24 -21.41 1.32
CA PRO A 100 -16.62 -20.97 1.30
C PRO A 100 -17.15 -21.01 2.73
N LEU A 101 -17.76 -19.91 3.19
CA LEU A 101 -18.54 -19.95 4.40
C LEU A 101 -19.55 -21.08 4.22
N LYS A 102 -19.41 -22.17 4.98
CA LYS A 102 -20.48 -23.15 5.09
C LYS A 102 -21.71 -22.36 5.54
N ARG A 103 -22.75 -22.39 4.70
CA ARG A 103 -24.04 -21.75 4.93
C ARG A 103 -24.44 -22.06 6.38
N PRO A 104 -24.59 -21.07 7.27
CA PRO A 104 -25.06 -21.34 8.62
C PRO A 104 -26.46 -21.94 8.50
N SER A 105 -26.60 -23.21 8.86
CA SER A 105 -27.85 -23.98 8.76
C SER A 105 -28.90 -23.58 9.80
N LYS A 106 -28.78 -22.37 10.39
CA LYS A 106 -29.66 -21.91 11.46
C LYS A 106 -30.12 -20.48 11.18
N PRO A 107 -31.42 -20.18 11.34
CA PRO A 107 -31.95 -18.83 11.16
C PRO A 107 -31.26 -17.85 12.12
N LEU A 108 -30.91 -16.67 11.60
CA LEU A 108 -30.27 -15.60 12.35
C LEU A 108 -31.22 -15.10 13.45
N ALA A 109 -30.87 -15.36 14.71
CA ALA A 109 -31.44 -14.62 15.82
C ALA A 109 -31.08 -13.13 15.68
N GLN A 110 -32.08 -12.25 15.83
CA GLN A 110 -31.94 -10.80 15.84
C GLN A 110 -30.82 -10.37 16.80
N VAL A 111 -29.76 -9.76 16.26
CA VAL A 111 -28.71 -9.13 17.07
C VAL A 111 -29.22 -7.79 17.56
N LYS A 112 -29.76 -7.77 18.78
CA LYS A 112 -30.09 -6.54 19.51
C LYS A 112 -28.77 -5.91 20.01
N VAL A 113 -28.29 -4.90 19.30
CA VAL A 113 -27.10 -4.13 19.69
C VAL A 113 -27.46 -3.26 20.90
N HIS A 114 -27.13 -3.71 22.11
CA HIS A 114 -27.08 -2.82 23.27
C HIS A 114 -25.70 -2.14 23.32
N PRO A 115 -25.62 -0.80 23.25
CA PRO A 115 -24.36 -0.10 23.49
C PRO A 115 -24.03 -0.22 24.97
N LYS A 116 -23.16 -1.17 25.35
CA LYS A 116 -22.56 -1.20 26.68
C LYS A 116 -21.42 -0.19 26.70
N ALA A 117 -21.67 0.98 27.29
CA ALA A 117 -20.61 1.85 27.77
C ALA A 117 -19.82 1.09 28.85
N SER A 118 -18.63 0.60 28.50
CA SER A 118 -17.69 0.02 29.45
C SER A 118 -16.92 1.16 30.12
N THR A 119 -17.47 1.66 31.23
CA THR A 119 -16.70 2.39 32.23
C THR A 119 -15.92 1.38 33.05
N THR A 120 -14.65 1.16 32.70
CA THR A 120 -13.72 0.46 33.58
C THR A 120 -12.49 1.34 33.76
N GLY A 121 -12.48 2.03 34.89
CA GLY A 121 -11.26 2.60 35.46
C GLY A 121 -10.27 1.47 35.75
N GLY A 122 -9.03 1.68 35.33
CA GLY A 122 -7.90 0.80 35.61
C GLY A 122 -6.64 1.61 35.38
N GLY A 123 -5.94 1.92 36.48
CA GLY A 123 -4.76 2.79 36.47
C GLY A 123 -3.67 2.29 35.51
N GLN A 124 -3.04 3.24 34.83
CA GLN A 124 -1.80 2.99 34.11
C GLN A 124 -0.83 4.15 34.32
N ALA A 125 0.36 3.75 34.75
CA ALA A 125 1.53 4.57 35.02
C ALA A 125 1.80 5.56 33.88
N SER A 126 1.86 6.84 34.25
CA SER A 126 2.25 7.94 33.39
C SER A 126 3.77 7.92 33.19
N SER A 127 4.24 7.13 32.25
CA SER A 127 5.60 7.28 31.74
C SER A 127 5.53 7.25 30.22
N PHE A 128 5.61 8.45 29.65
CA PHE A 128 5.77 8.73 28.22
C PHE A 128 4.57 8.43 27.30
N ARG A 129 3.52 9.23 27.45
CA ARG A 129 2.40 9.27 26.50
C ARG A 129 2.82 10.12 25.29
N TRP A 130 3.40 9.49 24.26
CA TRP A 130 3.51 10.09 22.92
C TRP A 130 2.10 10.32 22.36
N THR A 131 1.48 11.46 22.66
CA THR A 131 0.16 11.84 22.15
C THR A 131 0.26 12.48 20.76
N MET A 132 0.99 11.86 19.85
CA MET A 132 1.03 12.32 18.46
C MET A 132 -0.12 11.63 17.72
N SER A 133 -1.08 12.41 17.21
CA SER A 133 -2.18 11.88 16.39
C SER A 133 -1.63 11.06 15.23
N TYR A 134 -2.30 9.95 14.89
CA TYR A 134 -1.90 9.04 13.81
C TYR A 134 -1.59 9.77 12.49
N SER A 135 -2.36 10.83 12.18
CA SER A 135 -2.13 11.69 11.03
C SER A 135 -0.76 12.40 11.08
N ASN A 136 -0.37 12.91 12.24
CA ASN A 136 0.91 13.60 12.42
C ASN A 136 2.09 12.64 12.29
N LEU A 137 1.95 11.41 12.78
CA LEU A 137 2.98 10.36 12.63
C LEU A 137 3.21 9.99 11.16
N ILE A 138 2.14 9.92 10.35
CA ILE A 138 2.27 9.68 8.90
C ILE A 138 2.99 10.85 8.22
N VAL A 139 2.63 12.09 8.56
CA VAL A 139 3.29 13.29 7.99
C VAL A 139 4.78 13.27 8.34
N LEU A 140 5.12 13.06 9.61
CA LEU A 140 6.50 12.98 10.07
C LEU A 140 7.25 11.85 9.35
N PHE A 141 6.64 10.68 9.22
CA PHE A 141 7.25 9.55 8.52
C PHE A 141 7.58 9.89 7.05
N ASN A 142 6.62 10.46 6.31
CA ASN A 142 6.88 10.82 4.90
C ASN A 142 7.94 11.93 4.80
N LEU A 143 7.98 12.87 5.75
CA LEU A 143 9.02 13.91 5.79
C LEU A 143 10.41 13.29 5.97
N VAL A 144 10.56 12.37 6.93
CA VAL A 144 11.82 11.67 7.17
C VAL A 144 12.20 10.83 5.95
N GLU A 145 11.24 10.14 5.31
CA GLU A 145 11.48 9.39 4.07
C GLU A 145 12.00 10.30 2.95
N ILE A 146 11.40 11.47 2.75
CA ILE A 146 11.85 12.46 1.75
C ILE A 146 13.25 12.98 2.07
N MET A 147 13.56 13.23 3.35
CA MET A 147 14.90 13.64 3.77
C MET A 147 15.95 12.56 3.46
N CYS A 148 15.63 11.30 3.75
CA CYS A 148 16.50 10.16 3.41
C CYS A 148 16.70 10.03 1.90
N GLN A 149 15.64 10.14 1.10
CA GLN A 149 15.73 10.11 -0.37
C GLN A 149 16.53 11.29 -0.93
N SER A 150 16.42 12.47 -0.33
CA SER A 150 17.18 13.66 -0.73
C SER A 150 18.67 13.49 -0.42
N TYR A 151 18.99 12.93 0.74
CA TYR A 151 20.37 12.55 1.10
C TYR A 151 20.93 11.55 0.10
N GLU A 152 20.19 10.46 -0.19
CA GLU A 152 20.61 9.46 -1.17
C GLU A 152 20.78 10.06 -2.57
N ALA A 153 19.94 11.00 -2.99
CA ALA A 153 20.08 11.67 -4.27
C ALA A 153 21.39 12.49 -4.37
N ILE A 154 21.80 13.15 -3.29
CA ILE A 154 23.07 13.89 -3.22
C ILE A 154 24.25 12.91 -3.32
N GLU A 155 24.22 11.85 -2.52
CA GLU A 155 25.25 10.80 -2.53
C GLU A 155 25.34 10.10 -3.90
N PHE A 156 24.20 9.82 -4.52
CA PHE A 156 24.10 9.23 -5.84
C PHE A 156 24.70 10.14 -6.91
N ALA A 157 24.37 11.44 -6.87
CA ALA A 157 24.91 12.44 -7.78
C ALA A 157 26.42 12.67 -7.62
N ALA A 158 26.94 12.50 -6.40
CA ALA A 158 28.37 12.64 -6.11
C ALA A 158 29.19 11.44 -6.59
N LYS A 159 28.65 10.22 -6.48
CA LYS A 159 29.39 8.97 -6.76
C LYS A 159 29.14 8.42 -8.16
N VAL A 160 27.94 8.55 -8.71
CA VAL A 160 27.58 7.91 -9.97
C VAL A 160 27.94 8.80 -11.16
N PRO A 161 28.80 8.34 -12.10
CA PRO A 161 29.25 9.17 -13.21
C PRO A 161 28.21 9.32 -14.33
N ASP A 162 27.20 8.45 -14.39
CA ASP A 162 26.14 8.51 -15.40
C ASP A 162 25.12 9.61 -15.08
N ARG A 163 25.24 10.73 -15.79
CA ARG A 163 24.37 11.92 -15.60
C ARG A 163 22.91 11.65 -15.91
N THR A 164 22.61 10.71 -16.81
CA THR A 164 21.23 10.39 -17.20
C THR A 164 20.52 9.67 -16.06
N ILE A 165 21.17 8.65 -15.47
CA ILE A 165 20.61 7.89 -14.35
C ILE A 165 20.51 8.79 -13.11
N VAL A 166 21.52 9.63 -12.86
CA VAL A 166 21.49 10.62 -11.76
C VAL A 166 20.33 11.60 -11.95
N GLY A 167 20.17 12.17 -13.14
CA GLY A 167 19.07 13.08 -13.45
C GLY A 167 17.70 12.45 -13.24
N LEU A 168 17.53 11.19 -13.69
CA LEU A 168 16.30 10.43 -13.47
C LEU A 168 16.03 10.19 -11.98
N TYR A 169 17.04 9.81 -11.20
CA TYR A 169 16.90 9.58 -9.76
C TYR A 169 16.47 10.85 -9.03
N VAL A 170 17.17 11.96 -9.26
CA VAL A 170 16.85 13.27 -8.66
C VAL A 170 15.44 13.72 -9.06
N PHE A 171 15.07 13.58 -10.33
CA PHE A 171 13.73 13.88 -10.80
C PHE A 171 12.66 13.09 -10.04
N LEU A 172 12.87 11.79 -9.83
CA LEU A 172 11.95 10.95 -9.07
C LEU A 172 11.84 11.38 -7.61
N VAL A 173 12.93 11.80 -6.97
CA VAL A 173 12.90 12.34 -5.59
C VAL A 173 12.08 13.63 -5.53
N VAL A 174 12.32 14.56 -6.45
CA VAL A 174 11.54 15.82 -6.53
C VAL A 174 10.06 15.52 -6.77
N LEU A 175 9.77 14.61 -7.69
CA LEU A 175 8.40 14.18 -7.97
C LEU A 175 7.74 13.56 -6.73
N HIS A 176 8.46 12.73 -5.98
CA HIS A 176 7.96 12.14 -4.73
C HIS A 176 7.66 13.22 -3.68
N ALA A 177 8.58 14.19 -3.52
CA ALA A 177 8.43 15.29 -2.58
C ALA A 177 7.25 16.21 -2.92
N VAL A 178 6.96 16.41 -4.20
CA VAL A 178 5.80 17.20 -4.66
C VAL A 178 4.49 16.42 -4.54
N LEU A 179 4.47 15.13 -4.87
CA LEU A 179 3.24 14.32 -4.84
C LEU A 179 2.78 13.96 -3.42
N THR A 180 3.71 13.85 -2.48
CA THR A 180 3.43 13.51 -1.08
C THR A 180 2.47 14.52 -0.40
N PRO A 181 2.70 15.85 -0.41
CA PRO A 181 1.76 16.81 0.17
C PRO A 181 0.41 16.82 -0.54
N LEU A 182 0.37 16.54 -1.85
CA LEU A 182 -0.88 16.47 -2.61
C LEU A 182 -1.83 15.37 -2.13
N LEU A 183 -1.33 14.31 -1.48
CA LEU A 183 -2.18 13.32 -0.80
C LEU A 183 -3.08 13.94 0.26
N PHE A 184 -2.57 14.94 0.98
CA PHE A 184 -3.30 15.58 2.07
C PHE A 184 -4.32 16.59 1.53
N VAL A 185 -4.00 17.24 0.41
CA VAL A 185 -4.89 18.21 -0.26
C VAL A 185 -6.06 17.50 -0.96
N PHE A 186 -5.83 16.38 -1.64
CA PHE A 186 -6.85 15.73 -2.48
C PHE A 186 -7.64 14.61 -1.79
N ARG A 187 -7.81 14.68 -0.47
CA ARG A 187 -8.43 13.62 0.35
C ARG A 187 -9.91 13.32 0.01
N HIS A 188 -10.57 14.19 -0.75
CA HIS A 188 -12.02 14.13 -0.99
C HIS A 188 -12.49 13.01 -1.94
N SER A 189 -11.60 12.35 -2.70
CA SER A 189 -12.00 11.24 -3.58
C SER A 189 -11.15 9.99 -3.36
N VAL A 190 -11.81 8.86 -3.11
CA VAL A 190 -11.18 7.55 -2.92
C VAL A 190 -10.32 7.17 -4.14
N ALA A 191 -10.80 7.46 -5.36
CA ALA A 191 -10.06 7.18 -6.59
C ALA A 191 -8.76 7.99 -6.67
N LYS A 192 -8.80 9.27 -6.26
CA LYS A 192 -7.62 10.14 -6.21
C LYS A 192 -6.62 9.64 -5.17
N VAL A 193 -7.07 9.35 -3.95
CA VAL A 193 -6.23 8.81 -2.87
C VAL A 193 -5.57 7.49 -3.29
N LEU A 194 -6.33 6.61 -3.94
CA LEU A 194 -5.83 5.35 -4.47
C LEU A 194 -4.75 5.58 -5.53
N LEU A 195 -5.05 6.38 -6.56
CA LEU A 195 -4.12 6.65 -7.65
C LEU A 195 -2.82 7.25 -7.12
N THR A 196 -2.90 8.26 -6.24
CA THR A 196 -1.73 8.89 -5.65
C THR A 196 -0.93 7.90 -4.80
N ASN A 197 -1.58 7.05 -4.00
CA ASN A 197 -0.86 6.01 -3.23
C ASN A 197 -0.16 4.99 -4.14
N VAL A 198 -0.76 4.62 -5.28
CA VAL A 198 -0.15 3.70 -6.25
C VAL A 198 1.07 4.36 -6.90
N VAL A 199 0.95 5.61 -7.35
CA VAL A 199 2.05 6.37 -7.97
C VAL A 199 3.19 6.57 -6.97
N LEU A 200 2.90 7.01 -5.76
CA LEU A 200 3.92 7.17 -4.71
C LEU A 200 4.59 5.83 -4.37
N SER A 201 3.83 4.73 -4.36
CA SER A 201 4.40 3.41 -4.11
C SER A 201 5.34 2.96 -5.25
N TRP A 202 5.06 3.31 -6.50
CA TRP A 202 5.95 3.08 -7.64
C TRP A 202 7.22 3.91 -7.55
N ILE A 203 7.09 5.20 -7.23
CA ILE A 203 8.25 6.09 -7.09
C ILE A 203 9.14 5.64 -5.92
N SER A 204 8.53 5.34 -4.75
CA SER A 204 9.23 4.81 -3.58
C SER A 204 9.94 3.49 -3.91
N LEU A 205 9.33 2.57 -4.67
CA LEU A 205 9.99 1.34 -5.15
C LEU A 205 11.17 1.65 -6.09
N ALA A 206 10.98 2.60 -7.01
CA ALA A 206 12.02 2.98 -7.96
C ALA A 206 13.26 3.52 -7.26
N LEU A 207 13.04 4.43 -6.30
CA LEU A 207 14.08 5.09 -5.51
C LEU A 207 14.74 4.16 -4.49
N SER A 208 14.00 3.21 -3.90
CA SER A 208 14.53 2.38 -2.81
C SER A 208 15.26 1.13 -3.27
N SER A 209 14.87 0.54 -4.39
CA SER A 209 15.43 -0.75 -4.81
C SER A 209 15.48 -0.97 -6.31
N LEU A 210 14.53 -0.49 -7.13
CA LEU A 210 14.47 -0.89 -8.54
C LEU A 210 15.68 -0.39 -9.34
N ILE A 211 16.03 0.90 -9.21
CA ILE A 211 17.18 1.49 -9.92
C ILE A 211 18.47 0.81 -9.43
N HIS A 212 18.61 0.63 -8.13
CA HIS A 212 19.76 -0.03 -7.50
C HIS A 212 19.91 -1.48 -7.93
N PHE A 213 18.79 -2.22 -7.98
CA PHE A 213 18.73 -3.60 -8.43
C PHE A 213 19.19 -3.72 -9.88
N PHE A 214 18.61 -2.95 -10.82
CA PHE A 214 18.98 -3.08 -12.23
C PHE A 214 20.42 -2.64 -12.50
N ALA A 215 20.86 -1.52 -11.94
CA ALA A 215 22.20 -1.03 -12.21
C ALA A 215 23.31 -1.82 -11.47
N LEU A 216 22.98 -2.68 -10.50
CA LEU A 216 23.95 -3.61 -9.90
C LEU A 216 23.88 -5.00 -10.53
N ILE A 217 22.67 -5.56 -10.68
CA ILE A 217 22.48 -6.94 -11.15
C ILE A 217 22.73 -7.07 -12.66
N VAL A 218 22.27 -6.13 -13.48
CA VAL A 218 22.43 -6.25 -14.95
C VAL A 218 23.92 -6.26 -15.34
N PRO A 219 24.78 -5.34 -14.85
CA PRO A 219 26.21 -5.40 -15.16
C PRO A 219 26.88 -6.67 -14.64
N LEU A 220 26.50 -7.16 -13.45
CA LEU A 220 27.03 -8.41 -12.91
C LEU A 220 26.67 -9.62 -13.77
N LEU A 221 25.41 -9.71 -14.23
CA LEU A 221 24.97 -10.77 -15.12
C LEU A 221 25.68 -10.68 -16.47
N TYR A 222 25.85 -9.47 -17.02
CA TYR A 222 26.58 -9.26 -18.26
C TYR A 222 28.04 -9.72 -18.15
N TYR A 223 28.74 -9.30 -17.08
CA TYR A 223 30.12 -9.73 -16.81
C TYR A 223 30.23 -11.26 -16.67
N LYS A 224 29.26 -11.90 -15.99
CA LYS A 224 29.31 -13.33 -15.70
C LYS A 224 28.96 -14.21 -16.89
N PHE A 225 27.97 -13.81 -17.70
CA PHE A 225 27.36 -14.65 -18.72
C PHE A 225 27.63 -14.23 -20.16
N VAL A 226 27.99 -12.97 -20.41
CA VAL A 226 28.18 -12.44 -21.77
C VAL A 226 29.65 -12.25 -22.09
N ASP A 227 30.36 -11.39 -21.33
CA ASP A 227 31.77 -11.11 -21.58
C ASP A 227 32.52 -10.76 -20.30
N SER A 228 33.44 -11.64 -19.89
CA SER A 228 34.30 -11.41 -18.73
C SER A 228 35.45 -10.45 -19.04
N ASN A 229 35.74 -10.18 -20.31
CA ASN A 229 36.78 -9.21 -20.67
C ASN A 229 36.35 -7.76 -20.43
N VAL A 230 35.06 -7.50 -20.20
CA VAL A 230 34.57 -6.15 -19.86
C VAL A 230 35.22 -5.59 -18.58
N ALA A 231 35.70 -6.46 -17.68
CA ALA A 231 36.45 -6.06 -16.50
C ALA A 231 37.83 -5.45 -16.82
N LYS A 232 38.36 -5.67 -18.02
CA LYS A 232 39.61 -5.06 -18.51
C LYS A 232 39.37 -3.65 -19.06
N GLU A 233 38.12 -3.29 -19.36
CA GLU A 233 37.79 -1.94 -19.81
C GLU A 233 37.76 -0.98 -18.60
N PRO A 234 38.67 0.01 -18.53
CA PRO A 234 38.83 0.85 -17.34
C PRO A 234 37.58 1.69 -17.07
N LEU A 235 36.84 2.07 -18.11
CA LEU A 235 35.63 2.88 -18.00
C LEU A 235 34.47 2.08 -17.41
N TRP A 236 34.27 0.84 -17.85
CA TRP A 236 33.25 -0.05 -17.28
C TRP A 236 33.56 -0.37 -15.83
N LEU A 237 34.81 -0.75 -15.54
CA LEU A 237 35.25 -1.10 -14.19
C LEU A 237 35.07 0.08 -13.23
N THR A 238 35.49 1.29 -13.63
CA THR A 238 35.34 2.51 -12.81
C THR A 238 33.87 2.80 -12.53
N LYS A 239 33.01 2.75 -13.54
CA LYS A 239 31.56 2.94 -13.36
C LYS A 239 30.97 1.92 -12.39
N PHE A 240 31.34 0.65 -12.54
CA PHE A 240 30.84 -0.42 -11.70
C PHE A 240 31.32 -0.28 -10.25
N VAL A 241 32.61 -0.02 -10.03
CA VAL A 241 33.18 0.19 -8.68
C VAL A 241 32.53 1.38 -7.98
N LEU A 242 32.38 2.52 -8.66
CA LEU A 242 31.68 3.68 -8.09
C LEU A 242 30.22 3.37 -7.73
N TYR A 243 29.54 2.57 -8.55
CA TYR A 243 28.18 2.13 -8.27
C TYR A 243 28.11 1.20 -7.06
N VAL A 244 29.04 0.26 -6.93
CA VAL A 244 29.16 -0.64 -5.77
C VAL A 244 29.47 0.16 -4.50
N GLN A 245 30.37 1.14 -4.57
CA GLN A 245 30.69 2.04 -3.46
C GLN A 245 29.49 2.87 -3.00
N TYR A 246 28.68 3.37 -3.94
CA TYR A 246 27.43 4.06 -3.60
C TYR A 246 26.42 3.11 -2.92
N ASN A 247 26.26 1.90 -3.45
CA ASN A 247 25.30 0.93 -2.91
C ASN A 247 25.70 0.40 -1.53
N THR A 248 27.01 0.33 -1.28
CA THR A 248 27.52 -0.10 0.01
C THR A 248 27.29 0.97 1.05
N VAL A 249 27.04 0.55 2.29
CA VAL A 249 26.80 1.48 3.39
C VAL A 249 28.13 2.01 3.89
N THR A 250 28.35 3.30 3.73
CA THR A 250 29.65 3.96 4.03
C THR A 250 29.63 4.75 5.33
N THR A 251 28.47 5.21 5.78
CA THR A 251 28.31 6.02 7.00
C THR A 251 27.09 5.56 7.81
N PRO A 252 27.00 5.91 9.12
CA PRO A 252 25.79 5.65 9.89
C PRO A 252 24.56 6.41 9.37
N VAL A 253 24.74 7.58 8.75
CA VAL A 253 23.63 8.36 8.15
C VAL A 253 23.09 7.64 6.93
N ASP A 254 23.99 7.18 6.05
CA ASP A 254 23.67 6.33 4.89
C ASP A 254 22.94 5.04 5.31
N PHE A 255 23.43 4.38 6.36
CA PHE A 255 22.76 3.22 6.94
C PHE A 255 21.32 3.53 7.37
N GLY A 256 21.13 4.65 8.08
CA GLY A 256 19.83 5.12 8.52
C GLY A 256 18.91 5.43 7.34
N ALA A 257 19.41 6.17 6.35
CA ALA A 257 18.66 6.57 5.16
C ALA A 257 18.15 5.36 4.38
N LYS A 258 19.05 4.43 4.03
CA LYS A 258 18.68 3.19 3.35
C LYS A 258 17.68 2.36 4.16
N SER A 259 17.88 2.24 5.48
CA SER A 259 16.94 1.49 6.35
C SER A 259 15.55 2.13 6.40
N VAL A 260 15.47 3.45 6.57
CA VAL A 260 14.19 4.19 6.57
C VAL A 260 13.47 4.03 5.24
N MET A 261 14.19 4.10 4.12
CA MET A 261 13.58 3.93 2.79
C MET A 261 12.95 2.54 2.61
N GLN A 262 13.58 1.47 3.13
CA GLN A 262 12.96 0.13 3.08
C GLN A 262 11.78 0.00 4.03
N LEU A 263 11.84 0.61 5.22
CA LEU A 263 10.68 0.70 6.12
C LEU A 263 9.53 1.49 5.48
N GLY A 264 9.82 2.54 4.72
CA GLY A 264 8.83 3.32 3.97
C GLY A 264 8.14 2.50 2.90
N ALA A 265 8.88 1.63 2.23
CA ALA A 265 8.30 0.67 1.30
C ALA A 265 7.31 -0.30 1.97
N LEU A 266 7.56 -0.74 3.21
CA LEU A 266 6.60 -1.53 4.00
C LEU A 266 5.36 -0.71 4.41
N VAL A 267 5.56 0.50 4.92
CA VAL A 267 4.47 1.38 5.39
C VAL A 267 3.54 1.79 4.25
N THR A 268 4.10 2.18 3.09
CA THR A 268 3.33 2.55 1.90
C THR A 268 2.46 1.39 1.39
N LEU A 269 3.00 0.16 1.41
CA LEU A 269 2.24 -1.03 1.04
C LEU A 269 1.14 -1.37 2.04
N TRP A 270 1.43 -1.28 3.32
CA TRP A 270 0.42 -1.50 4.36
C TRP A 270 -0.72 -0.49 4.24
N ARG A 271 -0.42 0.79 3.97
CA ARG A 271 -1.42 1.83 3.67
C ARG A 271 -2.22 1.53 2.41
N LEU A 272 -1.58 1.08 1.34
CA LEU A 272 -2.26 0.71 0.09
C LEU A 272 -3.24 -0.45 0.32
N GLN A 273 -2.82 -1.48 1.06
CA GLN A 273 -3.68 -2.60 1.44
C GLN A 273 -4.83 -2.17 2.36
N ALA A 274 -4.57 -1.29 3.33
CA ALA A 274 -5.60 -0.76 4.23
C ALA A 274 -6.67 0.02 3.46
N THR A 275 -6.26 0.89 2.54
CA THR A 275 -7.17 1.70 1.70
C THR A 275 -8.14 0.82 0.89
N PHE A 276 -7.65 -0.29 0.33
CA PHE A 276 -8.53 -1.25 -0.36
C PHE A 276 -9.45 -2.01 0.57
N ARG A 277 -8.97 -2.43 1.75
CA ARG A 277 -9.81 -3.16 2.70
C ARG A 277 -11.00 -2.34 3.15
N TYR A 278 -10.79 -1.07 3.49
CA TYR A 278 -11.89 -0.18 3.84
C TYR A 278 -12.99 -0.16 2.76
N ARG A 279 -12.66 -0.18 1.47
CA ARG A 279 -13.64 -0.24 0.38
C ARG A 279 -14.49 -1.54 0.36
N TYR A 280 -13.93 -2.69 0.75
CA TYR A 280 -14.66 -3.96 0.75
C TYR A 280 -15.43 -4.24 2.05
N THR A 281 -14.94 -3.76 3.20
CA THR A 281 -15.67 -3.90 4.49
C THR A 281 -16.76 -2.84 4.68
N LEU A 282 -16.74 -1.75 3.91
CA LEU A 282 -17.74 -0.69 3.98
C LEU A 282 -18.85 -0.86 2.93
N CYS A 283 -19.01 -2.02 2.28
CA CYS A 283 -20.29 -2.34 1.65
C CYS A 283 -21.09 -3.18 2.64
N ALA A 284 -22.03 -2.57 3.37
CA ALA A 284 -23.03 -3.32 4.09
C ALA A 284 -24.17 -3.65 3.13
N GLU A 285 -24.45 -4.94 2.97
CA GLU A 285 -25.72 -5.37 2.39
C GLU A 285 -26.77 -5.29 3.49
N VAL A 286 -27.72 -4.38 3.32
CA VAL A 286 -28.91 -4.29 4.15
C VAL A 286 -29.99 -5.12 3.47
N TRP A 287 -30.36 -6.22 4.13
CA TRP A 287 -31.42 -7.13 3.71
C TRP A 287 -32.70 -6.71 4.41
N VAL A 288 -33.73 -6.35 3.63
CA VAL A 288 -35.03 -5.96 4.17
C VAL A 288 -36.00 -7.12 4.01
N TRP A 289 -36.40 -7.68 5.14
CA TRP A 289 -37.39 -8.76 5.24
C TRP A 289 -38.73 -8.18 5.70
N VAL A 290 -39.81 -8.71 5.14
CA VAL A 290 -41.17 -8.39 5.60
C VAL A 290 -41.83 -9.70 6.04
N ASP A 291 -42.45 -9.66 7.23
CA ASP A 291 -43.22 -10.78 7.77
C ASP A 291 -44.53 -10.91 6.98
N GLY A 292 -44.58 -11.89 6.09
CA GLY A 292 -45.79 -12.27 5.38
C GLY A 292 -46.59 -13.33 6.13
N PHE A 293 -47.89 -13.43 5.83
CA PHE A 293 -48.81 -14.41 6.41
C PHE A 293 -48.38 -15.88 6.17
N THR A 294 -47.47 -16.11 5.21
CA THR A 294 -46.92 -17.42 4.83
C THR A 294 -45.44 -17.62 5.18
N GLY A 295 -44.82 -16.67 5.90
CA GLY A 295 -43.40 -16.71 6.28
C GLY A 295 -42.62 -15.43 5.93
N GLU A 296 -41.36 -15.37 6.36
CA GLU A 296 -40.44 -14.26 6.06
C GLU A 296 -40.16 -14.20 4.55
N GLN A 297 -40.53 -13.11 3.89
CA GLN A 297 -40.22 -12.87 2.48
C GLN A 297 -39.16 -11.78 2.36
N LEU A 298 -38.07 -12.06 1.65
CA LEU A 298 -37.06 -11.06 1.34
C LEU A 298 -37.63 -10.10 0.29
N VAL A 299 -37.77 -8.83 0.64
CA VAL A 299 -38.40 -7.82 -0.23
C VAL A 299 -37.37 -7.03 -1.02
N SER A 300 -36.20 -6.77 -0.43
CA SER A 300 -35.17 -5.96 -1.06
C SER A 300 -33.80 -6.21 -0.44
N VAL A 301 -32.77 -6.01 -1.26
CA VAL A 301 -31.37 -5.89 -0.82
C VAL A 301 -30.86 -4.54 -1.29
N THR A 302 -30.28 -3.74 -0.38
CA THR A 302 -29.54 -2.54 -0.80
C THR A 302 -28.11 -2.61 -0.29
N GLN A 303 -27.15 -2.28 -1.16
CA GLN A 303 -25.75 -2.16 -0.78
C GLN A 303 -25.49 -0.71 -0.36
N ILE A 304 -25.30 -0.49 0.94
CA ILE A 304 -24.89 0.80 1.46
C ILE A 304 -23.37 0.83 1.48
N ASN A 305 -22.80 1.78 0.72
CA ASN A 305 -21.41 2.17 0.90
C ASN A 305 -21.28 2.95 2.21
N LEU A 306 -20.96 2.26 3.30
CA LEU A 306 -20.66 2.83 4.61
C LEU A 306 -19.59 3.93 4.52
N ALA A 307 -18.69 3.93 3.53
CA ALA A 307 -17.72 5.02 3.38
C ALA A 307 -18.43 6.34 3.04
N SER A 308 -19.46 6.27 2.20
CA SER A 308 -20.32 7.42 1.88
C SER A 308 -21.17 7.82 3.09
N ALA A 309 -21.77 6.85 3.80
CA ALA A 309 -22.58 7.09 4.99
C ALA A 309 -21.77 7.69 6.16
N LEU A 310 -20.54 7.21 6.37
CA LEU A 310 -19.61 7.76 7.38
C LEU A 310 -19.06 9.12 6.95
N SER A 311 -18.79 9.35 5.65
CA SER A 311 -18.37 10.68 5.18
C SER A 311 -19.46 11.73 5.38
N LEU A 312 -20.73 11.32 5.21
CA LEU A 312 -21.90 12.15 5.50
C LEU A 312 -21.99 12.44 7.01
N ALA A 313 -21.78 11.44 7.86
CA ALA A 313 -21.79 11.60 9.32
C ALA A 313 -20.65 12.51 9.84
N THR A 314 -19.48 12.52 9.18
CA THR A 314 -18.33 13.34 9.59
C THR A 314 -18.31 14.76 9.02
N THR A 315 -19.22 15.09 8.10
CA THR A 315 -19.35 16.44 7.52
C THR A 315 -20.46 17.26 8.15
N ILE A 316 -21.25 16.65 9.03
CA ILE A 316 -22.28 17.29 9.84
C ILE A 316 -21.60 17.91 11.06
N SER A 317 -21.70 19.23 11.23
CA SER A 317 -21.20 19.97 12.39
C SER A 317 -21.79 19.41 13.69
N GLU A 318 -21.08 19.51 14.83
CA GLU A 318 -21.67 19.14 16.14
C GLU A 318 -22.95 19.94 16.43
N GLU A 319 -23.13 21.13 15.84
CA GLU A 319 -24.38 21.91 15.91
C GLU A 319 -25.53 21.30 15.07
N ASP A 320 -25.22 20.65 13.94
CA ASP A 320 -26.22 20.01 13.08
C ASP A 320 -26.62 18.60 13.59
N MET A 321 -25.83 17.99 14.49
CA MET A 321 -26.23 16.74 15.16
C MET A 321 -27.35 16.95 16.20
N ALA A 322 -27.54 18.17 16.69
CA ALA A 322 -28.58 18.50 17.67
C ALA A 322 -29.93 18.87 17.03
N LEU A 323 -29.95 19.17 15.74
CA LEU A 323 -31.13 19.56 14.96
C LEU A 323 -31.33 18.60 13.80
N ASP A 324 -32.25 17.65 13.98
CA ASP A 324 -32.74 16.68 13.00
C ASP A 324 -31.69 15.75 12.35
N GLN A 325 -31.72 14.48 12.78
CA GLN A 325 -31.24 13.37 11.96
C GLN A 325 -32.06 13.32 10.66
N VAL A 326 -31.59 13.97 9.60
CA VAL A 326 -32.22 13.88 8.29
C VAL A 326 -32.19 12.41 7.84
N PRO A 327 -33.35 11.73 7.71
CA PRO A 327 -33.36 10.33 7.32
C PRO A 327 -32.90 10.20 5.87
N VAL A 328 -31.74 9.56 5.67
CA VAL A 328 -31.25 9.24 4.33
C VAL A 328 -32.11 8.11 3.76
N ARG A 329 -32.91 8.41 2.73
CA ARG A 329 -33.67 7.40 2.00
C ARG A 329 -32.76 6.71 0.99
N TYR A 330 -32.71 5.39 1.05
CA TYR A 330 -32.03 4.56 0.06
C TYR A 330 -33.08 3.84 -0.78
N ASP A 331 -32.90 3.85 -2.10
CA ASP A 331 -33.77 3.08 -2.99
C ASP A 331 -33.54 1.58 -2.77
N LEU A 332 -34.64 0.87 -2.63
CA LEU A 332 -34.67 -0.58 -2.43
C LEU A 332 -34.66 -1.27 -3.80
N VAL A 333 -33.78 -2.25 -3.99
CA VAL A 333 -33.66 -3.02 -5.23
C VAL A 333 -34.18 -4.44 -4.98
N GLN A 334 -35.04 -4.93 -5.88
CA GLN A 334 -35.61 -6.27 -5.76
C GLN A 334 -34.52 -7.35 -5.82
N PRO A 335 -34.63 -8.40 -4.98
CA PRO A 335 -33.59 -9.42 -4.82
C PRO A 335 -33.35 -10.29 -6.07
N GLU A 336 -34.30 -10.34 -7.01
CA GLU A 336 -34.20 -11.10 -8.26
C GLU A 336 -33.07 -10.62 -9.19
N VAL A 337 -32.54 -9.41 -8.95
CA VAL A 337 -31.45 -8.82 -9.73
C VAL A 337 -30.05 -9.29 -9.26
N PHE A 338 -29.95 -9.92 -8.08
CA PHE A 338 -28.67 -10.27 -7.45
C PHE A 338 -28.35 -11.78 -7.40
N MET A 339 -29.25 -12.66 -7.87
CA MET A 339 -28.99 -14.12 -7.94
C MET A 339 -28.28 -14.56 -9.21
#